data_AF-A0A060UPH6-F1
#
_entry.id   AF-A0A060UPH6-F1
#
_cell.length_a   1.000
_cell.length_b   1.000
_cell.length_c   1.000
_cell.angle_alpha   90.00
_cell.angle_beta   90.00
_cell.angle_gamma   90.00
#
_symmetry.space_group_name_H-M   'P 1'
#
loop_
_entity.id
_entity.type
_entity.pdbx_description
1 polymer ?
#
loop_
_entity_poly.entity_id
_entity_poly.type
_entity_poly.pdbx_seq_one_letter_code
_entity_poly.pdbx_strand_id
1 'polypeptide(L)'
;MTDTTEQLAPHAVERLQGLRSQGSHEGIFTSDLSVNEFVMVRKANFEPLGLVVGSCIYHMGIQYGNWNQNMEMDVLSQAMYQARELAMSRMEQEATLLQADGIVGVRLEVKRMEWDQDILEFMAIGTAIAHRSGASGFKGVGGKPFTSDLSGQDFWMLLQAGYRPMEMVMGSCVYHVAHQGFLQSMGNVGRNTEMEQFTQAMYDARELAMERMQHEAQEAQADGITGVQLHEGSHNWKPHIIEFFAIGTAVKAMDNADALVDALRPQLVIPVND
;
A
#
# COMPACT_ATOMS: atom_id res chain seq x y z
N MET A 1 -19.85 13.14 13.94
CA MET A 1 -20.79 13.06 12.80
C MET A 1 -20.64 14.33 11.99
N THR A 2 -19.64 14.36 11.11
CA THR A 2 -19.57 15.29 9.98
C THR A 2 -19.30 14.39 8.80
N ASP A 3 -20.37 14.14 8.06
CA ASP A 3 -20.37 13.42 6.80
C ASP A 3 -19.71 14.34 5.77
N THR A 4 -18.39 14.37 5.79
CA THR A 4 -17.60 15.05 4.76
C THR A 4 -17.43 14.04 3.63
N THR A 5 -18.49 13.82 2.85
CA THR A 5 -18.34 13.39 1.45
C THR A 5 -17.55 14.49 0.75
N GLU A 6 -16.23 14.43 0.90
CA GLU A 6 -15.28 15.29 0.23
C GLU A 6 -15.44 15.01 -1.26
N GLN A 7 -15.97 15.99 -1.99
CA GLN A 7 -16.25 15.85 -3.40
C GLN A 7 -14.94 15.84 -4.18
N LEU A 8 -14.77 14.81 -5.02
CA LEU A 8 -13.70 14.74 -6.01
C LEU A 8 -13.60 16.04 -6.81
N ALA A 9 -12.37 16.43 -7.16
CA ALA A 9 -12.13 17.66 -7.92
C ALA A 9 -12.90 17.64 -9.26
N PRO A 10 -13.54 18.75 -9.69
CA PRO A 10 -14.37 18.77 -10.89
C PRO A 10 -13.66 18.29 -12.16
N HIS A 11 -12.40 18.67 -12.35
CA HIS A 11 -11.59 18.22 -13.49
C HIS A 11 -11.25 16.73 -13.44
N ALA A 12 -11.14 16.14 -12.25
CA ALA A 12 -10.97 14.69 -12.12
C ALA A 12 -12.24 13.98 -12.57
N VAL A 13 -13.42 14.45 -12.16
CA VAL A 13 -14.71 13.88 -12.60
C VAL A 13 -14.87 13.98 -14.11
N GLU A 14 -14.59 15.15 -14.71
CA GLU A 14 -14.66 15.36 -16.15
C GLU A 14 -13.72 14.41 -16.91
N ARG A 15 -12.48 14.26 -16.43
CA ARG A 15 -11.52 13.29 -16.98
C ARG A 15 -12.09 11.87 -16.94
N LEU A 16 -12.56 11.42 -15.77
CA LEU A 16 -13.06 10.05 -15.57
C LEU A 16 -14.31 9.75 -16.40
N GLN A 17 -15.19 10.73 -16.61
CA GLN A 17 -16.36 10.60 -17.49
C GLN A 17 -16.00 10.41 -18.97
N GLY A 18 -14.85 10.96 -19.40
CA GLY A 18 -14.33 10.79 -20.75
C GLY A 18 -13.53 9.49 -20.97
N LEU A 19 -13.27 8.72 -19.89
CA LEU A 19 -12.58 7.44 -19.98
C LEU A 19 -13.54 6.29 -20.29
N ARG A 20 -12.95 5.13 -20.53
CA ARG A 20 -13.64 3.87 -20.74
C ARG A 20 -14.53 3.50 -19.54
N SER A 21 -15.80 3.21 -19.81
CA SER A 21 -16.75 2.63 -18.85
C SER A 21 -16.67 1.10 -18.80
N GLN A 22 -17.20 0.50 -17.73
CA GLN A 22 -17.08 -0.94 -17.39
C GLN A 22 -17.12 -1.88 -18.60
N GLY A 23 -15.97 -2.49 -18.94
CA GLY A 23 -15.85 -3.49 -20.01
C GLY A 23 -16.09 -2.99 -21.44
N SER A 24 -16.37 -1.69 -21.64
CA SER A 24 -16.53 -1.09 -22.96
C SER A 24 -15.17 -1.01 -23.67
N HIS A 25 -15.13 -1.20 -24.99
CA HIS A 25 -13.93 -0.88 -25.78
C HIS A 25 -13.96 0.55 -26.33
N GLU A 26 -15.06 1.26 -26.14
CA GLU A 26 -15.21 2.66 -26.54
C GLU A 26 -14.54 3.59 -25.53
N GLY A 27 -13.92 4.65 -26.02
CA GLY A 27 -13.15 5.60 -25.21
C GLY A 27 -11.68 5.23 -25.04
N ILE A 28 -10.91 6.20 -24.52
CA ILE A 28 -9.50 6.04 -24.16
C ILE A 28 -9.38 5.70 -22.67
N PHE A 29 -8.27 5.08 -22.28
CA PHE A 29 -7.93 4.90 -20.87
C PHE A 29 -6.47 5.31 -20.67
N THR A 30 -6.16 5.77 -19.46
CA THR A 30 -4.78 5.91 -18.97
C THR A 30 -4.50 4.79 -17.97
N SER A 31 -3.25 4.41 -17.81
CA SER A 31 -2.85 3.37 -16.86
C SER A 31 -1.38 3.52 -16.52
N ASP A 32 -1.00 3.11 -15.32
CA ASP A 32 0.40 3.02 -14.88
C ASP A 32 0.99 1.61 -15.06
N LEU A 33 0.21 0.65 -15.57
CA LEU A 33 0.67 -0.70 -15.86
C LEU A 33 1.73 -0.68 -16.96
N SER A 34 2.80 -1.43 -16.78
CA SER A 34 3.71 -1.75 -17.89
C SER A 34 3.01 -2.57 -18.98
N VAL A 35 3.61 -2.67 -20.16
CA VAL A 35 3.06 -3.47 -21.28
C VAL A 35 2.81 -4.92 -20.86
N ASN A 36 3.72 -5.51 -20.08
CA ASN A 36 3.57 -6.89 -19.62
C ASN A 36 2.39 -7.03 -18.65
N GLU A 37 2.27 -6.12 -17.70
CA GLU A 37 1.16 -6.10 -16.74
C GLU A 37 -0.19 -5.88 -17.43
N PHE A 38 -0.26 -4.98 -18.39
CA PHE A 38 -1.46 -4.75 -19.20
C PHE A 38 -1.94 -6.06 -19.86
N VAL A 39 -1.03 -6.82 -20.46
CA VAL A 39 -1.36 -8.10 -21.08
C VAL A 39 -1.81 -9.13 -20.04
N MET A 40 -1.18 -9.18 -18.87
CA MET A 40 -1.55 -10.12 -17.80
C MET A 40 -2.91 -9.82 -17.17
N VAL A 41 -3.24 -8.55 -16.92
CA VAL A 41 -4.58 -8.13 -16.47
C VAL A 41 -5.64 -8.56 -17.49
N ARG A 42 -5.38 -8.38 -18.79
CA ARG A 42 -6.28 -8.83 -19.86
C ARG A 42 -6.42 -10.35 -19.91
N LYS A 43 -5.35 -11.09 -19.64
CA LYS A 43 -5.36 -12.56 -19.51
C LYS A 43 -6.13 -13.03 -18.28
N ALA A 44 -6.19 -12.24 -17.22
CA ALA A 44 -7.04 -12.47 -16.05
C ALA A 44 -8.53 -12.21 -16.33
N ASN A 45 -8.90 -11.84 -17.57
CA ASN A 45 -10.25 -11.43 -17.96
C ASN A 45 -10.73 -10.11 -17.32
N PHE A 46 -9.77 -9.24 -16.98
CA PHE A 46 -10.04 -7.88 -16.55
C PHE A 46 -9.68 -6.87 -17.64
N GLU A 47 -10.36 -5.72 -17.63
CA GLU A 47 -10.11 -4.58 -18.51
C GLU A 47 -9.67 -3.37 -17.67
N PRO A 48 -8.56 -2.71 -18.03
CA PRO A 48 -8.22 -1.40 -17.49
C PRO A 48 -9.27 -0.35 -17.89
N LEU A 49 -9.70 0.44 -16.91
CA LEU A 49 -10.67 1.52 -17.06
C LEU A 49 -9.99 2.89 -17.07
N GLY A 50 -9.00 3.09 -16.20
CA GLY A 50 -8.32 4.37 -16.07
C GLY A 50 -7.28 4.41 -14.95
N LEU A 51 -6.38 5.39 -15.03
CA LEU A 51 -5.48 5.75 -13.94
C LEU A 51 -6.32 6.47 -12.88
N VAL A 52 -6.22 5.99 -11.65
CA VAL A 52 -6.84 6.61 -10.48
C VAL A 52 -5.77 7.17 -9.56
N VAL A 53 -6.04 8.36 -9.02
CA VAL A 53 -5.10 9.06 -8.16
C VAL A 53 -5.84 9.65 -6.97
N GLY A 54 -5.24 9.54 -5.79
CA GLY A 54 -5.60 10.31 -4.62
C GLY A 54 -4.37 11.00 -4.05
N SER A 55 -4.52 12.25 -3.60
CA SER A 55 -3.45 12.99 -2.95
C SER A 55 -3.96 13.60 -1.65
N CYS A 56 -3.12 13.64 -0.63
CA CYS A 56 -3.35 14.29 0.65
C CYS A 56 -2.13 15.13 1.02
N ILE A 57 -2.30 16.44 1.19
CA ILE A 57 -1.27 17.31 1.77
C ILE A 57 -1.54 17.37 3.27
N TYR A 58 -0.58 16.94 4.06
CA TYR A 58 -0.71 16.82 5.50
C TYR A 58 0.38 17.64 6.19
N HIS A 59 -0.03 18.47 7.14
CA HIS A 59 0.90 19.20 8.00
C HIS A 59 1.27 18.32 9.20
N MET A 60 2.54 17.99 9.31
CA MET A 60 3.09 17.19 10.40
C MET A 60 3.28 18.05 11.65
N GLY A 61 2.54 17.72 12.72
CA GLY A 61 2.78 18.32 14.02
C GLY A 61 4.12 17.89 14.62
N ILE A 62 4.65 18.71 15.53
CA ILE A 62 5.86 18.35 16.29
C ILE A 62 5.47 17.45 17.46
N GLN A 63 6.04 16.25 17.53
CA GLN A 63 6.02 15.41 18.73
C GLN A 63 7.43 15.32 19.32
N TYR A 64 7.55 15.58 20.63
CA TYR A 64 8.82 15.43 21.34
C TYR A 64 8.90 14.03 21.97
N GLY A 65 9.88 13.25 21.53
CA GLY A 65 10.25 11.99 22.19
C GLY A 65 11.10 12.25 23.43
N ASN A 66 11.00 11.35 24.41
CA ASN A 66 11.82 11.43 25.62
C ASN A 66 13.26 10.99 25.27
N TRP A 67 14.25 11.86 25.49
CA TRP A 67 15.60 11.71 24.92
C TRP A 67 16.33 10.42 25.35
N ASN A 68 15.94 9.88 26.51
CA ASN A 68 16.58 8.70 27.13
C ASN A 68 15.76 7.41 26.99
N GLN A 69 14.65 7.40 26.24
CA GLN A 69 13.78 6.24 26.12
C GLN A 69 13.44 5.90 24.67
N ASN A 70 13.51 4.61 24.38
CA ASN A 70 12.97 4.03 23.16
C ASN A 70 11.45 4.02 23.29
N MET A 71 10.75 4.64 22.34
CA MET A 71 9.29 4.67 22.37
C MET A 71 8.71 4.98 21.01
N GLU A 72 7.50 4.50 20.78
CA GLU A 72 6.69 4.92 19.65
C GLU A 72 6.28 6.40 19.78
N MET A 73 6.29 7.10 18.65
CA MET A 73 5.71 8.42 18.49
C MET A 73 4.25 8.29 18.01
N ASP A 74 3.35 7.95 18.93
CA ASP A 74 1.95 7.59 18.59
C ASP A 74 1.23 8.63 17.71
N VAL A 75 1.44 9.94 17.99
CA VAL A 75 0.79 11.02 17.23
C VAL A 75 1.35 11.07 15.82
N LEU A 76 2.66 10.90 15.65
CA LEU A 76 3.29 10.83 14.32
C LEU A 76 2.87 9.55 13.57
N SER A 77 2.90 8.38 14.21
CA SER A 77 2.42 7.12 13.64
C SER A 77 1.00 7.26 13.11
N GLN A 78 0.11 7.82 13.95
CA GLN A 78 -1.30 8.00 13.59
C GLN A 78 -1.48 9.03 12.48
N ALA A 79 -0.72 10.12 12.48
CA ALA A 79 -0.75 11.11 11.39
C ALA A 79 -0.28 10.52 10.05
N MET A 80 0.84 9.78 10.07
CA MET A 80 1.40 9.11 8.89
C MET A 80 0.45 8.05 8.33
N TYR A 81 -0.26 7.33 9.20
CA TYR A 81 -1.31 6.40 8.81
C TYR A 81 -2.52 7.11 8.21
N GLN A 82 -3.08 8.10 8.90
CA GLN A 82 -4.27 8.84 8.47
C GLN A 82 -4.06 9.54 7.12
N ALA A 83 -2.88 10.12 6.89
CA ALA A 83 -2.61 10.79 5.63
C ALA A 83 -2.60 9.83 4.43
N ARG A 84 -2.10 8.59 4.62
CA ARG A 84 -2.16 7.52 3.61
C ARG A 84 -3.59 7.03 3.40
N GLU A 85 -4.35 6.83 4.47
CA GLU A 85 -5.77 6.45 4.38
C GLU A 85 -6.56 7.48 3.57
N LEU A 86 -6.37 8.77 3.83
CA LEU A 86 -7.05 9.83 3.07
C LEU A 86 -6.69 9.82 1.59
N ALA A 87 -5.42 9.61 1.25
CA ALA A 87 -4.98 9.49 -0.14
C ALA A 87 -5.62 8.25 -0.81
N MET A 88 -5.64 7.12 -0.13
CA MET A 88 -6.28 5.88 -0.62
C MET A 88 -7.78 6.04 -0.83
N SER A 89 -8.49 6.60 0.16
CA SER A 89 -9.93 6.84 0.12
C SER A 89 -10.32 7.72 -1.07
N ARG A 90 -9.53 8.77 -1.38
CA ARG A 90 -9.74 9.62 -2.57
C ARG A 90 -9.50 8.87 -3.88
N MET A 91 -8.49 8.01 -3.95
CA MET A 91 -8.24 7.14 -5.10
C MET A 91 -9.39 6.13 -5.32
N GLU A 92 -9.91 5.53 -4.25
CA GLU A 92 -11.05 4.60 -4.28
C GLU A 92 -12.33 5.27 -4.77
N GLN A 93 -12.54 6.55 -4.41
CA GLN A 93 -13.66 7.33 -4.93
C GLN A 93 -13.58 7.48 -6.46
N GLU A 94 -12.39 7.78 -7.01
CA GLU A 94 -12.19 7.82 -8.47
C GLU A 94 -12.51 6.46 -9.12
N ALA A 95 -12.03 5.37 -8.53
CA ALA A 95 -12.31 4.02 -9.03
C ALA A 95 -13.80 3.66 -8.94
N THR A 96 -14.49 4.13 -7.91
CA THR A 96 -15.94 3.96 -7.75
C THR A 96 -16.70 4.70 -8.85
N LEU A 97 -16.29 5.92 -9.22
CA LEU A 97 -16.87 6.65 -10.34
C LEU A 97 -16.68 5.92 -11.68
N LEU A 98 -15.54 5.25 -11.87
CA LEU A 98 -15.28 4.41 -13.04
C LEU A 98 -16.06 3.08 -13.01
N GLN A 99 -16.79 2.79 -11.92
CA GLN A 99 -17.47 1.51 -11.70
C GLN A 99 -16.50 0.32 -11.70
N ALA A 100 -15.30 0.52 -11.16
CA ALA A 100 -14.27 -0.50 -11.09
C ALA A 100 -14.66 -1.64 -10.13
N ASP A 101 -14.13 -2.83 -10.41
CA ASP A 101 -14.17 -3.95 -9.47
C ASP A 101 -12.98 -3.89 -8.50
N GLY A 102 -11.87 -3.30 -8.93
CA GLY A 102 -10.72 -3.02 -8.07
C GLY A 102 -9.66 -2.14 -8.72
N ILE A 103 -8.59 -1.93 -7.96
CA ILE A 103 -7.40 -1.16 -8.34
C ILE A 103 -6.19 -2.07 -8.12
N VAL A 104 -5.33 -2.18 -9.13
CA VAL A 104 -4.09 -2.96 -9.09
C VAL A 104 -2.88 -2.07 -9.32
N GLY A 105 -1.70 -2.57 -8.92
CA GLY A 105 -0.45 -1.83 -9.04
C GLY A 105 -0.40 -0.59 -8.17
N VAL A 106 -1.16 -0.58 -7.06
CA VAL A 106 -1.24 0.59 -6.18
C VAL A 106 0.14 0.89 -5.60
N ARG A 107 0.57 2.15 -5.72
CA ARG A 107 1.78 2.68 -5.10
C ARG A 107 1.44 3.87 -4.23
N LEU A 108 2.01 3.88 -3.02
CA LEU A 108 1.96 5.00 -2.11
C LEU A 108 3.30 5.74 -2.15
N GLU A 109 3.26 6.99 -2.55
CA GLU A 109 4.41 7.88 -2.56
C GLU A 109 4.25 8.94 -1.47
N VAL A 110 5.35 9.23 -0.76
CA VAL A 110 5.42 10.35 0.18
C VAL A 110 6.44 11.35 -0.37
N LYS A 111 5.98 12.56 -0.67
CA LYS A 111 6.81 13.65 -1.17
C LYS A 111 6.83 14.77 -0.15
N ARG A 112 8.02 15.27 0.15
CA ARG A 112 8.17 16.45 1.00
C ARG A 112 8.15 17.70 0.14
N MET A 113 7.46 18.74 0.60
CA MET A 113 7.48 20.03 -0.07
C MET A 113 8.83 20.72 0.14
N GLU A 114 9.46 21.20 -0.93
CA GLU A 114 10.78 21.85 -0.84
C GLU A 114 10.73 23.14 0.00
N TRP A 115 9.59 23.81 0.01
CA TRP A 115 9.38 25.12 0.65
C TRP A 115 8.89 25.03 2.09
N ASP A 116 8.42 23.87 2.56
CA ASP A 116 8.04 23.64 3.95
C ASP A 116 8.37 22.22 4.38
N GLN A 117 9.23 22.13 5.40
CA GLN A 117 9.78 20.90 5.91
C GLN A 117 8.76 20.11 6.74
N ASP A 118 7.68 20.74 7.21
CA ASP A 118 6.63 20.12 8.02
C ASP A 118 5.40 19.74 7.18
N ILE A 119 5.45 19.92 5.85
CA ILE A 119 4.38 19.56 4.94
C ILE A 119 4.80 18.37 4.06
N LEU A 120 4.01 17.31 4.14
CA LEU A 120 4.14 16.11 3.31
C LEU A 120 2.94 15.97 2.38
N GLU A 121 3.20 15.59 1.14
CA GLU A 121 2.21 15.10 0.19
C GLU A 121 2.25 13.57 0.16
N PHE A 122 1.11 12.95 0.43
CA PHE A 122 0.88 11.53 0.29
C PHE A 122 0.07 11.30 -0.98
N MET A 123 0.57 10.45 -1.86
CA MET A 123 -0.06 10.18 -3.14
C MET A 123 -0.29 8.68 -3.31
N ALA A 124 -1.52 8.30 -3.60
CA ALA A 124 -1.92 6.96 -4.00
C ALA A 124 -2.18 6.95 -5.50
N ILE A 125 -1.52 6.06 -6.24
CA ILE A 125 -1.69 5.91 -7.68
C ILE A 125 -1.89 4.44 -8.00
N GLY A 126 -2.82 4.13 -8.89
CA GLY A 126 -2.96 2.78 -9.46
C GLY A 126 -3.84 2.77 -10.70
N THR A 127 -4.08 1.57 -11.23
CA THR A 127 -4.97 1.38 -12.38
C THR A 127 -6.27 0.71 -11.94
N ALA A 128 -7.39 1.40 -12.16
CA ALA A 128 -8.73 0.84 -11.96
C ALA A 128 -9.04 -0.20 -13.04
N ILE A 129 -9.54 -1.36 -12.63
CA ILE A 129 -9.87 -2.49 -13.49
C ILE A 129 -11.27 -3.02 -13.21
N ALA A 130 -11.91 -3.58 -14.23
CA ALA A 130 -13.17 -4.30 -14.08
C ALA A 130 -13.14 -5.64 -14.82
N HIS A 131 -13.83 -6.63 -14.27
CA HIS A 131 -13.96 -7.93 -14.90
C HIS A 131 -14.81 -7.80 -16.19
N ARG A 132 -14.36 -8.37 -17.30
CA ARG A 132 -14.97 -8.17 -18.63
C ARG A 132 -16.44 -8.57 -18.68
N SER A 133 -16.85 -9.58 -17.90
CA SER A 133 -18.23 -10.05 -17.87
C SER A 133 -19.14 -9.24 -16.93
N GLY A 134 -18.64 -8.21 -16.26
CA GLY A 134 -19.39 -7.46 -15.25
C GLY A 134 -19.75 -8.27 -14.01
N ALA A 135 -18.98 -9.32 -13.69
CA ALA A 135 -19.23 -10.16 -12.52
C ALA A 135 -18.91 -9.39 -11.23
N SER A 136 -19.87 -9.32 -10.30
CA SER A 136 -19.71 -8.61 -9.02
C SER A 136 -18.86 -9.35 -7.98
N GLY A 137 -18.43 -10.57 -8.27
CA GLY A 137 -17.74 -11.45 -7.30
C GLY A 137 -16.32 -11.02 -6.93
N PHE A 138 -15.75 -10.03 -7.62
CA PHE A 138 -14.37 -9.59 -7.39
C PHE A 138 -14.26 -8.37 -6.49
N LYS A 139 -15.35 -7.66 -6.19
CA LYS A 139 -15.31 -6.49 -5.30
C LYS A 139 -14.75 -6.83 -3.92
N GLY A 140 -14.11 -5.83 -3.32
CA GLY A 140 -13.49 -5.91 -2.01
C GLY A 140 -14.50 -5.83 -0.87
N VAL A 141 -14.01 -5.43 0.30
CA VAL A 141 -14.80 -5.31 1.52
C VAL A 141 -15.93 -4.29 1.34
N GLY A 142 -17.13 -4.62 1.84
CA GLY A 142 -18.29 -3.72 1.76
C GLY A 142 -18.80 -3.42 0.34
N GLY A 143 -18.37 -4.17 -0.68
CA GLY A 143 -18.77 -3.94 -2.07
C GLY A 143 -18.05 -2.77 -2.74
N LYS A 144 -17.01 -2.23 -2.12
CA LYS A 144 -16.10 -1.25 -2.72
C LYS A 144 -15.17 -1.92 -3.74
N PRO A 145 -14.52 -1.15 -4.64
CA PRO A 145 -13.41 -1.69 -5.41
C PRO A 145 -12.34 -2.28 -4.48
N PHE A 146 -11.83 -3.48 -4.74
CA PHE A 146 -10.67 -3.97 -4.00
C PHE A 146 -9.45 -3.10 -4.29
N THR A 147 -8.49 -3.05 -3.38
CA THR A 147 -7.20 -2.39 -3.57
C THR A 147 -6.08 -3.43 -3.47
N SER A 148 -5.02 -3.25 -4.25
CA SER A 148 -3.89 -4.17 -4.26
C SER A 148 -2.61 -3.48 -4.74
N ASP A 149 -1.52 -3.65 -3.99
CA ASP A 149 -0.17 -3.23 -4.37
C ASP A 149 0.49 -4.16 -5.40
N LEU A 150 -0.12 -5.32 -5.67
CA LEU A 150 0.39 -6.31 -6.61
C LEU A 150 0.48 -5.73 -8.03
N SER A 151 1.57 -6.07 -8.73
CA SER A 151 1.70 -5.81 -10.16
C SER A 151 0.60 -6.53 -10.94
N GLY A 152 0.33 -6.09 -12.17
CA GLY A 152 -0.63 -6.80 -13.03
C GLY A 152 -0.26 -8.26 -13.31
N GLN A 153 1.03 -8.59 -13.22
CA GLN A 153 1.54 -9.98 -13.36
C GLN A 153 1.25 -10.80 -12.12
N ASP A 154 1.54 -10.26 -10.93
CA ASP A 154 1.30 -10.91 -9.65
C ASP A 154 -0.20 -11.07 -9.39
N PHE A 155 -1.01 -10.07 -9.75
CA PHE A 155 -2.46 -10.15 -9.71
C PHE A 155 -2.99 -11.32 -10.57
N TRP A 156 -2.48 -11.47 -11.79
CA TRP A 156 -2.84 -12.61 -12.63
C TRP A 156 -2.43 -13.94 -11.99
N MET A 157 -1.20 -14.04 -11.48
CA MET A 157 -0.71 -15.27 -10.82
C MET A 157 -1.53 -15.61 -9.57
N LEU A 158 -1.91 -14.61 -8.77
CA LEU A 158 -2.74 -14.79 -7.59
C LEU A 158 -4.09 -15.43 -7.95
N LEU A 159 -4.75 -14.93 -8.99
CA LEU A 159 -6.01 -15.50 -9.48
C LEU A 159 -5.83 -16.91 -10.03
N GLN A 160 -4.71 -17.20 -10.72
CA GLN A 160 -4.41 -18.56 -11.17
C GLN A 160 -4.11 -19.51 -10.01
N ALA A 161 -3.57 -19.00 -8.90
CA ALA A 161 -3.40 -19.73 -7.66
C ALA A 161 -4.69 -19.86 -6.85
N GLY A 162 -5.83 -19.39 -7.37
CA GLY A 162 -7.11 -19.56 -6.71
C GLY A 162 -7.37 -18.59 -5.55
N TYR A 163 -6.60 -17.51 -5.47
CA TYR A 163 -6.80 -16.44 -4.50
C TYR A 163 -7.26 -15.17 -5.21
N ARG A 164 -8.01 -14.32 -4.51
CA ARG A 164 -8.37 -12.98 -4.98
C ARG A 164 -7.91 -11.91 -4.00
N PRO A 165 -7.54 -10.71 -4.47
CA PRO A 165 -7.28 -9.59 -3.58
C PRO A 165 -8.60 -9.11 -2.95
N MET A 166 -8.50 -8.64 -1.71
CA MET A 166 -9.62 -8.06 -0.96
C MET A 166 -9.40 -6.57 -0.73
N GLU A 167 -8.25 -6.22 -0.19
CA GLU A 167 -7.89 -4.87 0.22
C GLU A 167 -6.37 -4.78 0.37
N MET A 168 -5.81 -3.60 0.10
CA MET A 168 -4.43 -3.28 0.41
C MET A 168 -4.37 -2.87 1.87
N VAL A 169 -3.57 -3.58 2.64
CA VAL A 169 -3.43 -3.39 4.08
C VAL A 169 -2.08 -2.78 4.39
N MET A 170 -2.03 -1.99 5.44
CA MET A 170 -0.81 -1.28 5.84
C MET A 170 -0.65 -1.18 7.35
N GLY A 171 0.56 -0.85 7.77
CA GLY A 171 0.87 -0.53 9.15
C GLY A 171 2.02 0.45 9.21
N SER A 172 1.85 1.54 9.94
CA SER A 172 2.90 2.54 10.17
C SER A 172 3.26 2.57 11.65
N CYS A 173 4.56 2.62 11.94
CA CYS A 173 5.10 2.90 13.26
C CYS A 173 6.24 3.91 13.11
N VAL A 174 6.07 5.10 13.68
CA VAL A 174 7.14 6.09 13.83
C VAL A 174 7.77 5.90 15.20
N TYR A 175 9.05 5.58 15.22
CA TYR A 175 9.74 5.19 16.45
C TYR A 175 10.89 6.13 16.78
N HIS A 176 11.00 6.51 18.05
CA HIS A 176 12.10 7.29 18.59
C HIS A 176 13.13 6.36 19.24
N VAL A 177 14.36 6.39 18.74
CA VAL A 177 15.48 5.61 19.28
C VAL A 177 16.33 6.48 20.22
N ALA A 178 16.45 6.07 21.48
CA ALA A 178 17.22 6.79 22.48
C ALA A 178 18.71 6.79 22.14
N HIS A 179 19.39 7.88 22.50
CA HIS A 179 20.84 7.93 22.38
C HIS A 179 21.50 7.07 23.46
N GLN A 180 22.59 6.39 23.10
CA GLN A 180 23.42 5.69 24.08
C GLN A 180 24.05 6.69 25.06
N GLY A 181 24.03 6.36 26.35
CA GLY A 181 24.72 7.16 27.37
C GLY A 181 26.23 7.22 27.14
N PHE A 182 26.86 8.34 27.54
CA PHE A 182 28.29 8.63 27.30
C PHE A 182 29.24 7.50 27.76
N LEU A 183 28.99 6.88 28.93
CA LEU A 183 29.80 5.77 29.43
C LEU A 183 29.74 4.51 28.54
N GLN A 184 28.55 4.20 28.00
CA GLN A 184 28.34 3.01 27.17
C GLN A 184 28.95 3.21 25.77
N SER A 185 28.86 4.44 25.24
CA SER A 185 29.55 4.82 24.00
C SER A 185 31.07 4.69 24.11
N MET A 186 31.67 5.11 25.24
CA MET A 186 33.11 4.93 25.51
C MET A 186 33.54 3.45 25.58
N GLY A 187 32.70 2.58 26.15
CA GLY A 187 32.99 1.14 26.25
C GLY A 187 32.99 0.39 24.90
N ASN A 188 32.38 0.99 23.88
CA ASN A 188 32.29 0.45 22.52
C ASN A 188 33.40 0.98 21.59
N VAL A 189 34.19 1.98 22.02
CA VAL A 189 35.28 2.55 21.22
C VAL A 189 36.34 1.46 20.93
N GLY A 190 36.52 1.15 19.65
CA GLY A 190 37.49 0.14 19.18
C GLY A 190 36.99 -1.31 19.20
N ARG A 191 35.69 -1.55 19.43
CA ARG A 191 35.08 -2.90 19.41
C ARG A 191 33.89 -2.93 18.45
N ASN A 192 33.88 -3.93 17.56
CA ASN A 192 32.69 -4.25 16.77
C ASN A 192 31.77 -5.11 17.63
N THR A 193 30.67 -4.54 18.13
CA THR A 193 29.68 -5.24 18.94
C THR A 193 28.28 -4.85 18.48
N GLU A 194 27.32 -5.76 18.64
CA GLU A 194 25.92 -5.43 18.44
C GLU A 194 25.49 -4.34 19.43
N MET A 195 24.73 -3.37 18.93
CA MET A 195 24.11 -2.35 19.75
C MET A 195 22.70 -2.82 20.15
N GLU A 196 22.61 -3.81 21.06
CA GLU A 196 21.37 -4.52 21.41
C GLU A 196 20.17 -3.58 21.63
N GLN A 197 20.36 -2.44 22.32
CA GLN A 197 19.29 -1.46 22.55
C GLN A 197 18.71 -0.86 21.26
N PHE A 198 19.55 -0.58 20.27
CA PHE A 198 19.13 -0.08 18.96
C PHE A 198 18.50 -1.20 18.16
N THR A 199 19.11 -2.38 18.18
CA THR A 199 18.57 -3.56 17.49
C THR A 199 17.15 -3.87 17.97
N GLN A 200 16.94 -3.97 19.28
CA GLN A 200 15.63 -4.27 19.88
C GLN A 200 14.60 -3.20 19.54
N ALA A 201 14.95 -1.91 19.63
CA ALA A 201 14.04 -0.81 19.27
C ALA A 201 13.56 -0.92 17.81
N MET A 202 14.46 -1.24 16.89
CA MET A 202 14.13 -1.39 15.46
C MET A 202 13.31 -2.67 15.21
N TYR A 203 13.55 -3.75 15.97
CA TYR A 203 12.71 -4.94 15.92
C TYR A 203 11.29 -4.64 16.44
N ASP A 204 11.16 -4.04 17.62
CA ASP A 204 9.87 -3.69 18.21
C ASP A 204 9.03 -2.82 17.29
N ALA A 205 9.64 -1.80 16.67
CA ALA A 205 8.96 -0.90 15.74
C ALA A 205 8.49 -1.62 14.46
N ARG A 206 9.30 -2.53 13.93
CA ARG A 206 8.93 -3.36 12.77
C ARG A 206 7.77 -4.29 13.10
N GLU A 207 7.87 -5.00 14.23
CA GLU A 207 6.82 -5.92 14.67
C GLU A 207 5.50 -5.18 14.88
N LEU A 208 5.53 -3.98 15.44
CA LEU A 208 4.31 -3.18 15.64
C LEU A 208 3.67 -2.73 14.31
N ALA A 209 4.47 -2.33 13.33
CA ALA A 209 3.97 -2.03 11.99
C ALA A 209 3.36 -3.28 11.33
N MET A 210 3.99 -4.45 11.47
CA MET A 210 3.47 -5.71 10.94
C MET A 210 2.19 -6.18 11.65
N GLU A 211 2.10 -6.02 12.97
CA GLU A 211 0.92 -6.35 13.76
C GLU A 211 -0.30 -5.52 13.32
N ARG A 212 -0.12 -4.21 13.10
CA ARG A 212 -1.19 -3.32 12.60
C ARG A 212 -1.67 -3.73 11.20
N MET A 213 -0.74 -4.03 10.30
CA MET A 213 -1.09 -4.53 8.96
C MET A 213 -1.85 -5.87 9.02
N GLN A 214 -1.48 -6.77 9.94
CA GLN A 214 -2.20 -8.02 10.16
C GLN A 214 -3.60 -7.78 10.74
N HIS A 215 -3.76 -6.80 11.63
CA HIS A 215 -5.06 -6.42 12.17
C HIS A 215 -6.00 -5.95 11.05
N GLU A 216 -5.54 -5.09 10.13
CA GLU A 216 -6.35 -4.68 8.97
C GLU A 216 -6.75 -5.87 8.09
N ALA A 217 -5.84 -6.83 7.86
CA ALA A 217 -6.16 -8.03 7.10
C ALA A 217 -7.23 -8.91 7.78
N GLN A 218 -7.22 -8.95 9.12
CA GLN A 218 -8.27 -9.63 9.90
C GLN A 218 -9.61 -8.91 9.77
N GLU A 219 -9.63 -7.58 9.83
CA GLU A 219 -10.84 -6.77 9.61
C GLU A 219 -11.41 -6.97 8.20
N ALA A 220 -10.53 -7.11 7.20
CA ALA A 220 -10.90 -7.46 5.82
C ALA A 220 -11.34 -8.93 5.63
N GLN A 221 -11.30 -9.74 6.69
CA GLN A 221 -11.61 -11.18 6.66
C GLN A 221 -10.81 -11.96 5.61
N ALA A 222 -9.53 -11.61 5.46
CA ALA A 222 -8.60 -12.25 4.56
C ALA A 222 -7.99 -13.51 5.18
N ASP A 223 -7.54 -14.43 4.32
CA ASP A 223 -6.87 -15.67 4.73
C ASP A 223 -5.34 -15.48 4.88
N GLY A 224 -4.81 -14.39 4.31
CA GLY A 224 -3.39 -14.05 4.41
C GLY A 224 -3.07 -12.72 3.72
N ILE A 225 -1.79 -12.33 3.78
CA ILE A 225 -1.24 -11.15 3.12
C ILE A 225 -0.12 -11.60 2.19
N THR A 226 -0.16 -11.17 0.93
CA THR A 226 0.86 -11.46 -0.08
C THR A 226 1.52 -10.18 -0.56
N GLY A 227 2.76 -10.28 -1.04
CA GLY A 227 3.48 -9.12 -1.57
C GLY A 227 3.95 -8.13 -0.49
N VAL A 228 4.10 -8.58 0.76
CA VAL A 228 4.50 -7.69 1.87
C VAL A 228 5.80 -6.97 1.56
N GLN A 229 5.77 -5.65 1.64
CA GLN A 229 6.93 -4.78 1.58
C GLN A 229 7.08 -4.02 2.88
N LEU A 230 8.31 -3.97 3.38
CA LEU A 230 8.67 -3.16 4.54
C LEU A 230 9.59 -2.03 4.10
N HIS A 231 9.15 -0.80 4.33
CA HIS A 231 9.90 0.42 4.05
C HIS A 231 10.39 1.03 5.36
N GLU A 232 11.66 1.43 5.37
CA GLU A 232 12.27 2.19 6.47
C GLU A 232 12.61 3.59 5.95
N GLY A 233 12.13 4.63 6.64
CA GLY A 233 12.34 6.00 6.23
C GLY A 233 12.40 6.97 7.40
N SER A 234 13.50 7.73 7.51
CA SER A 234 13.62 8.79 8.52
C SER A 234 12.86 10.08 8.16
N HIS A 235 12.35 10.18 6.92
CA HIS A 235 11.59 11.34 6.39
C HIS A 235 12.25 12.71 6.66
N ASN A 236 13.59 12.72 6.82
CA ASN A 236 14.39 13.88 7.24
C ASN A 236 13.93 14.52 8.57
N TRP A 237 13.30 13.72 9.44
CA TRP A 237 13.22 14.04 10.87
C TRP A 237 14.61 13.98 11.49
N LYS A 238 14.69 14.22 12.80
CA LYS A 238 15.95 14.03 13.52
C LYS A 238 16.46 12.60 13.30
N PRO A 239 17.79 12.35 13.26
CA PRO A 239 18.37 11.04 12.91
C PRO A 239 17.92 9.84 13.76
N HIS A 240 17.23 10.11 14.87
CA HIS A 240 16.74 9.13 15.83
C HIS A 240 15.23 8.87 15.72
N ILE A 241 14.55 9.44 14.72
CA ILE A 241 13.14 9.17 14.44
C ILE A 241 13.07 8.44 13.10
N ILE A 242 12.52 7.23 13.10
CA ILE A 242 12.45 6.36 11.93
C ILE A 242 11.02 5.87 11.78
N GLU A 243 10.44 6.00 10.58
CA GLU A 243 9.20 5.31 10.23
C GLU A 243 9.51 3.92 9.69
N PHE A 244 8.81 2.94 10.24
CA PHE A 244 8.60 1.63 9.61
C PHE A 244 7.20 1.60 9.01
N PHE A 245 7.14 1.32 7.71
CA PHE A 245 5.90 1.24 6.97
C PHE A 245 5.80 -0.13 6.29
N ALA A 246 4.88 -0.96 6.77
CA ALA A 246 4.53 -2.23 6.17
C ALA A 246 3.31 -2.06 5.28
N ILE A 247 3.33 -2.69 4.10
CA ILE A 247 2.22 -2.69 3.16
C ILE A 247 2.15 -4.05 2.46
N GLY A 248 0.95 -4.48 2.07
CA GLY A 248 0.76 -5.64 1.21
C GLY A 248 -0.70 -5.79 0.79
N THR A 249 -0.99 -6.86 0.06
CA THR A 249 -2.36 -7.18 -0.38
C THR A 249 -2.93 -8.29 0.49
N ALA A 250 -4.05 -8.02 1.15
CA ALA A 250 -4.84 -9.03 1.84
C ALA A 250 -5.61 -9.88 0.80
N VAL A 251 -5.49 -11.20 0.92
CA VAL A 251 -6.00 -12.16 -0.08
C VAL A 251 -6.96 -13.16 0.54
N LYS A 252 -7.90 -13.64 -0.28
CA LYS A 252 -8.89 -14.63 0.12
C LYS A 252 -8.96 -15.77 -0.90
N ALA A 253 -9.03 -17.00 -0.41
CA ALA A 253 -9.21 -18.17 -1.25
C ALA A 253 -10.58 -18.11 -1.95
N MET A 254 -10.60 -18.47 -3.23
CA MET A 254 -11.82 -18.71 -3.99
C MET A 254 -12.29 -20.15 -3.76
N ASP A 255 -13.58 -20.43 -4.00
CA ASP A 255 -14.19 -21.75 -3.72
C ASP A 255 -13.47 -22.94 -4.39
N ASN A 256 -12.73 -22.68 -5.48
CA ASN A 256 -11.99 -23.68 -6.26
C ASN A 256 -10.47 -23.54 -6.14
N ALA A 257 -9.96 -22.97 -5.05
CA ALA A 257 -8.55 -22.63 -4.92
C ALA A 257 -7.59 -23.83 -5.13
N ASP A 258 -7.80 -24.92 -4.40
CA ASP A 258 -6.94 -26.11 -4.47
C ASP A 258 -6.89 -26.70 -5.90
N ALA A 259 -8.04 -26.76 -6.58
CA ALA A 259 -8.12 -27.26 -7.95
C ALA A 259 -7.39 -26.36 -8.96
N LEU A 260 -7.38 -25.04 -8.72
CA LEU A 260 -6.66 -24.09 -9.56
C LEU A 260 -5.13 -24.20 -9.35
N VAL A 261 -4.69 -24.31 -8.09
CA VAL A 261 -3.27 -24.53 -7.75
C VAL A 261 -2.75 -25.84 -8.35
N ASP A 262 -3.50 -26.94 -8.20
CA ASP A 262 -3.11 -28.24 -8.75
C ASP A 262 -3.03 -28.25 -10.29
N ALA A 263 -3.79 -27.37 -10.95
CA ALA A 263 -3.75 -27.20 -12.39
C ALA A 263 -2.54 -26.38 -12.87
N LEU A 264 -1.86 -25.65 -11.99
CA LEU A 264 -0.68 -24.86 -12.36
C LEU A 264 0.46 -25.79 -12.80
N ARG A 265 1.01 -25.50 -13.98
CA ARG A 265 2.21 -26.16 -14.50
C ARG A 265 3.32 -25.13 -14.68
N PRO A 266 3.98 -24.69 -13.58
CA PRO A 266 5.06 -23.72 -13.68
C PRO A 266 6.19 -24.30 -14.52
N GLN A 267 6.62 -23.55 -15.54
CA GLN A 267 7.80 -23.88 -16.32
C GLN A 267 8.96 -23.06 -15.76
N LEU A 268 9.95 -23.75 -15.19
CA LEU A 268 11.19 -23.10 -14.76
C LEU A 268 12.01 -22.73 -16.01
N VAL A 269 12.14 -21.44 -16.26
CA VAL A 269 13.05 -20.91 -17.27
C VAL A 269 14.31 -20.45 -16.55
N ILE A 270 15.40 -21.19 -16.71
CA ILE A 270 16.71 -20.78 -16.21
C ILE A 270 17.35 -19.89 -17.29
N PRO A 271 17.54 -18.58 -17.04
CA PRO A 271 18.31 -17.76 -17.97
C PRO A 271 19.77 -18.26 -17.96
N VAL A 272 20.35 -18.43 -19.15
CA VAL A 272 21.72 -18.95 -19.32
C VAL A 272 22.76 -17.81 -19.25
N ASN A 273 22.33 -16.59 -18.92
CA ASN A 273 23.19 -15.42 -18.91
C ASN A 273 23.39 -14.94 -17.47
N ASP A 274 24.45 -15.44 -16.84
CA ASP A 274 25.22 -14.73 -15.82
C ASP A 274 26.36 -13.94 -16.50
#